data_AF-A0A1Y5FCF4-F1
#
_entry.id   AF-A0A1Y5FCF4-F1
#
_cell.length_a   1.000
_cell.length_b   1.000
_cell.length_c   1.000
_cell.angle_alpha   90.00
_cell.angle_beta   90.00
_cell.angle_gamma   90.00
#
_symmetry.space_group_name_H-M   'P 1'
#
loop_
_entity.id
_entity.type
_entity.pdbx_description
1 polymer ?
#
loop_
_entity_poly.entity_id
_entity_poly.type
_entity_poly.pdbx_seq_one_letter_code
_entity_poly.pdbx_strand_id
1 'polypeptide(L)'
;MLMKIYLTLILVLLISSCAKKTHKIVPVVAKSSWLKTNDLYNHKSHNGEYLIHPFFDLVPFASRQDNSINFVMTTPAGARNKYKLDLRSGKMYRRHQFCDQKDVWKKYSGNIYRPPYTEGFVPRLLDQLGTPQKIIVFGKNRYFQDFELTPTRSQRVRVVGSVLQQYCKSFPCRGKNRWQSRLVLVAVNPFDPTFERIHHINQLRKIVDWPYVKTFIENSDGRHISGKEDTPAYRVIGNIGPKESLVNSISKGHLFKFKELKVLRNSCHKFYDHIWSSVEEIRKKKRLNKLGLSPKIAHIWDKKDALSGNVLSGEIEEVRKKDVIDTSIRTSDFSIYFKHFYKNYRKRFLTCQKFVRDTSINANKRRLWFFSYLTSFFNAERLGYIYSCSRQTWIENPMLANGKRMYGHKRNLANCTSRELDRSFDMSITVQTGLFRSFQEHNRYIEYDEGSGATHQKLYSWVRSTGDGYSCDRKRYEKVSLFPQDINWQSFGEKGMRKRTDIIQ
;
A
#
# COMPACT_ATOMS: atom_id res chain seq x y z
N MET A 1 32.53 37.21 -47.96
CA MET A 1 31.88 35.88 -48.03
C MET A 1 32.56 34.86 -47.12
N LEU A 2 33.90 34.79 -47.07
CA LEU A 2 34.67 33.90 -46.17
C LEU A 2 34.30 34.02 -44.68
N MET A 3 34.09 35.24 -44.16
CA MET A 3 33.83 35.44 -42.72
C MET A 3 32.50 34.82 -42.24
N LYS A 4 31.48 34.75 -43.10
CA LYS A 4 30.21 34.09 -42.79
C LYS A 4 30.35 32.57 -42.71
N ILE A 5 31.24 31.98 -43.53
CA ILE A 5 31.52 30.54 -43.57
C ILE A 5 32.28 30.11 -42.31
N TYR A 6 33.27 30.89 -41.86
CA TYR A 6 33.98 30.61 -40.60
C TYR A 6 33.06 30.73 -39.38
N LEU A 7 32.15 31.71 -39.35
CA LEU A 7 31.20 31.89 -38.26
C LEU A 7 30.20 30.73 -38.17
N THR A 8 29.69 30.24 -39.31
CA THR A 8 28.81 29.06 -39.34
C THR A 8 29.56 27.78 -38.98
N LEU A 9 30.82 27.61 -39.39
CA LEU A 9 31.61 26.42 -39.03
C LEU A 9 31.89 26.36 -37.52
N ILE A 10 32.21 27.50 -36.91
CA ILE A 10 32.43 27.62 -35.45
C ILE A 10 31.11 27.38 -34.70
N LEU A 11 29.97 27.89 -35.19
CA LEU A 11 28.66 27.61 -34.60
C LEU A 11 28.33 26.12 -34.67
N VAL A 12 28.55 25.46 -35.81
CA VAL A 12 28.33 24.02 -35.99
C VAL A 12 29.25 23.20 -35.08
N LEU A 13 30.52 23.58 -34.95
CA LEU A 13 31.49 22.94 -34.05
C LEU A 13 31.11 23.10 -32.56
N LEU A 14 30.60 24.26 -32.16
CA LEU A 14 30.10 24.52 -30.81
C LEU A 14 28.79 23.76 -30.52
N ILE A 15 27.93 23.57 -31.52
CA ILE A 15 26.71 22.76 -31.41
C ILE A 15 27.05 21.26 -31.37
N SER A 16 28.05 20.79 -32.12
CA SER A 16 28.48 19.39 -32.13
C SER A 16 29.31 18.99 -30.92
N SER A 17 30.04 19.93 -30.29
CA SER A 17 30.85 19.68 -29.08
C SER A 17 30.01 19.41 -27.82
N CYS A 18 28.71 19.73 -27.85
CA CYS A 18 27.79 19.54 -26.72
C CYS A 18 26.94 18.26 -26.76
N ALA A 19 27.12 17.38 -27.75
CA ALA A 19 26.37 16.12 -27.84
C ALA A 19 27.15 14.91 -27.31
N LYS A 20 27.77 15.01 -26.12
CA LYS A 20 28.24 13.79 -25.43
C LYS A 20 27.02 12.91 -25.13
N LYS A 21 26.95 11.75 -25.79
CA LYS A 21 25.91 10.73 -25.55
C LYS A 21 25.88 10.42 -24.05
N THR A 22 24.81 10.84 -23.38
CA THR A 22 24.70 10.66 -21.94
C THR A 22 24.45 9.17 -21.66
N HIS A 23 25.36 8.53 -20.93
CA HIS A 23 25.20 7.15 -20.49
C HIS A 23 24.13 7.08 -19.40
N LYS A 24 22.90 6.68 -19.77
CA LYS A 24 21.81 6.38 -18.83
C LYS A 24 22.09 5.05 -18.12
N ILE A 25 21.60 4.90 -16.88
CA ILE A 25 21.62 3.62 -16.16
C ILE A 25 20.96 2.52 -17.01
N VAL A 26 21.56 1.34 -17.10
CA VAL A 26 20.95 0.18 -17.79
C VAL A 26 19.69 -0.28 -17.04
N PRO A 27 18.52 -0.36 -17.71
CA PRO A 27 17.30 -0.87 -17.09
C PRO A 27 17.29 -2.39 -17.00
N VAL A 28 16.67 -2.91 -15.95
CA VAL A 28 16.24 -4.32 -15.85
C VAL A 28 14.74 -4.38 -16.07
N VAL A 29 14.32 -4.93 -17.21
CA VAL A 29 12.92 -5.04 -17.62
C VAL A 29 12.31 -6.32 -17.03
N ALA A 30 11.11 -6.21 -16.47
CA ALA A 30 10.36 -7.36 -15.97
C ALA A 30 9.59 -8.09 -17.07
N LYS A 31 9.37 -9.39 -16.87
CA LYS A 31 8.33 -10.16 -17.56
C LYS A 31 7.12 -10.27 -16.64
N SER A 32 5.92 -10.13 -17.17
CA SER A 32 4.69 -10.26 -16.38
C SER A 32 4.50 -11.71 -15.91
N SER A 33 4.46 -11.89 -14.59
CA SER A 33 4.29 -13.23 -13.98
C SER A 33 3.29 -13.17 -12.83
N TRP A 34 3.37 -12.16 -11.97
CA TRP A 34 2.55 -12.02 -10.77
C TRP A 34 1.05 -11.95 -11.07
N LEU A 35 0.66 -11.14 -12.05
CA LEU A 35 -0.75 -10.94 -12.45
C LEU A 35 -1.21 -11.90 -13.56
N LYS A 36 -0.30 -12.73 -14.09
CA LYS A 36 -0.62 -13.78 -15.07
C LYS A 36 -1.27 -14.98 -14.36
N THR A 37 -2.57 -14.87 -14.15
CA THR A 37 -3.41 -15.87 -13.47
C THR A 37 -4.76 -16.03 -14.18
N ASN A 38 -5.70 -16.79 -13.60
CA ASN A 38 -7.04 -16.96 -14.16
C ASN A 38 -7.80 -15.60 -14.25
N ASP A 39 -8.91 -15.58 -14.99
CA ASP A 39 -9.65 -14.33 -15.27
C ASP A 39 -10.26 -13.67 -14.04
N LEU A 40 -10.50 -14.43 -12.97
CA LEU A 40 -10.98 -13.86 -11.71
C LEU A 40 -9.94 -12.93 -11.08
N TYR A 41 -8.65 -13.26 -11.16
CA TYR A 41 -7.58 -12.55 -10.44
C TYR A 41 -6.67 -11.71 -11.34
N ASN A 42 -6.70 -11.95 -12.65
CA ASN A 42 -5.76 -11.29 -13.55
C ASN A 42 -6.02 -9.78 -13.73
N HIS A 43 -5.03 -9.14 -14.34
CA HIS A 43 -5.13 -7.76 -14.77
C HIS A 43 -4.43 -7.64 -16.11
N LYS A 44 -5.18 -7.23 -17.13
CA LYS A 44 -4.68 -7.00 -18.47
C LYS A 44 -4.70 -5.51 -18.80
N SER A 45 -3.80 -5.08 -19.67
CA SER A 45 -3.83 -3.77 -20.33
C SER A 45 -5.03 -3.69 -21.28
N HIS A 46 -5.26 -2.50 -21.86
CA HIS A 46 -6.28 -2.34 -22.90
C HIS A 46 -6.04 -3.28 -24.10
N ASN A 47 -4.77 -3.56 -24.41
CA ASN A 47 -4.35 -4.43 -25.51
C ASN A 47 -4.37 -5.93 -25.13
N GLY A 48 -4.90 -6.29 -23.95
CA GLY A 48 -5.02 -7.69 -23.51
C GLY A 48 -3.76 -8.29 -22.88
N GLU A 49 -2.66 -7.54 -22.80
CA GLU A 49 -1.41 -8.02 -22.19
C GLU A 49 -1.47 -8.01 -20.67
N TYR A 50 -0.89 -9.02 -20.00
CA TYR A 50 -0.82 -9.03 -18.55
C TYR A 50 0.06 -7.89 -18.02
N LEU A 51 -0.47 -7.12 -17.07
CA LEU A 51 0.28 -6.04 -16.43
C LEU A 51 1.44 -6.59 -15.58
N ILE A 52 2.52 -5.83 -15.53
CA ILE A 52 3.66 -6.06 -14.65
C ILE A 52 3.32 -5.54 -13.25
N HIS A 53 3.62 -6.34 -12.22
CA HIS A 53 3.60 -5.88 -10.84
C HIS A 53 4.99 -5.40 -10.42
N PRO A 54 5.25 -4.08 -10.33
CA PRO A 54 6.62 -3.55 -10.21
C PRO A 54 7.33 -3.96 -8.91
N PHE A 55 6.58 -4.33 -7.86
CA PHE A 55 7.20 -4.86 -6.63
C PHE A 55 7.50 -6.36 -6.67
N PHE A 56 6.74 -7.17 -7.41
CA PHE A 56 6.85 -8.64 -7.36
C PHE A 56 7.53 -9.22 -8.61
N ASP A 57 7.32 -8.63 -9.78
CA ASP A 57 7.93 -9.11 -11.03
C ASP A 57 9.36 -8.62 -11.21
N LEU A 58 9.70 -7.43 -10.73
CA LEU A 58 11.08 -6.91 -10.75
C LEU A 58 11.93 -7.52 -9.63
N VAL A 59 13.24 -7.58 -9.86
CA VAL A 59 14.21 -8.22 -8.96
C VAL A 59 15.14 -7.15 -8.37
N PRO A 60 15.42 -7.20 -7.05
CA PRO A 60 16.28 -6.20 -6.41
C PRO A 60 17.76 -6.31 -6.77
N PHE A 61 18.28 -7.48 -7.16
CA PHE A 61 19.71 -7.74 -7.46
C PHE A 61 20.70 -7.00 -6.55
N ALA A 62 20.48 -7.11 -5.23
CA ALA A 62 21.36 -6.53 -4.24
C ALA A 62 22.74 -7.22 -4.29
N SER A 63 23.80 -6.43 -4.37
CA SER A 63 25.17 -6.92 -4.45
C SER A 63 26.02 -6.28 -3.37
N ARG A 64 26.68 -7.13 -2.56
CA ARG A 64 27.59 -6.70 -1.50
C ARG A 64 28.96 -6.26 -2.02
N GLN A 65 29.35 -6.71 -3.22
CA GLN A 65 30.66 -6.45 -3.81
C GLN A 65 30.79 -4.98 -4.25
N ASP A 66 29.79 -4.48 -4.98
CA ASP A 66 29.73 -3.11 -5.52
C ASP A 66 28.76 -2.21 -4.74
N ASN A 67 28.23 -2.71 -3.61
CA ASN A 67 27.22 -2.08 -2.75
C ASN A 67 26.03 -1.50 -3.52
N SER A 68 25.54 -2.23 -4.52
CA SER A 68 24.49 -1.74 -5.42
C SER A 68 23.21 -2.53 -5.30
N ILE A 69 22.12 -1.90 -5.73
CA ILE A 69 20.77 -2.47 -5.70
C ILE A 69 19.91 -1.87 -6.81
N ASN A 70 18.93 -2.64 -7.28
CA ASN A 70 17.92 -2.14 -8.20
C ASN A 70 16.80 -1.44 -7.43
N PHE A 71 16.33 -0.33 -8.00
CA PHE A 71 15.16 0.36 -7.49
C PHE A 71 14.19 0.72 -8.62
N VAL A 72 12.93 0.91 -8.23
CA VAL A 72 11.87 1.44 -9.09
C VAL A 72 11.61 2.87 -8.67
N MET A 73 11.70 3.79 -9.63
CA MET A 73 11.44 5.20 -9.41
C MET A 73 9.95 5.43 -9.15
N THR A 74 9.62 6.16 -8.08
CA THR A 74 8.24 6.61 -7.81
C THR A 74 8.10 8.12 -7.89
N THR A 75 9.16 8.90 -7.66
CA THR A 75 9.08 10.35 -7.70
C THR A 75 10.43 10.93 -8.13
N PRO A 76 10.56 11.45 -9.36
CA PRO A 76 11.80 12.08 -9.82
C PRO A 76 12.22 13.28 -8.98
N ALA A 77 13.52 13.60 -8.97
CA ALA A 77 13.99 14.87 -8.45
C ALA A 77 13.32 16.05 -9.19
N GLY A 78 12.91 17.07 -8.44
CA GLY A 78 12.17 18.22 -8.98
C GLY A 78 10.68 17.97 -9.30
N ALA A 79 10.17 16.73 -9.12
CA ALA A 79 8.81 16.38 -9.54
C ALA A 79 7.72 17.17 -8.81
N ARG A 80 6.61 17.43 -9.52
CA ARG A 80 5.50 18.20 -8.97
C ARG A 80 4.57 17.40 -8.04
N ASN A 81 4.53 16.09 -8.23
CA ASN A 81 3.64 15.19 -7.53
C ASN A 81 4.44 14.09 -6.85
N LYS A 82 3.95 13.62 -5.71
CA LYS A 82 4.46 12.43 -5.03
C LYS A 82 3.58 11.23 -5.37
N TYR A 83 4.18 10.16 -5.85
CA TYR A 83 3.47 8.91 -6.13
C TYR A 83 3.85 7.82 -5.14
N LYS A 84 2.92 6.90 -4.90
CA LYS A 84 3.12 5.70 -4.11
C LYS A 84 2.62 4.48 -4.87
N LEU A 85 3.20 3.32 -4.55
CA LEU A 85 2.72 2.04 -5.02
C LEU A 85 1.67 1.48 -4.06
N ASP A 86 0.51 1.09 -4.59
CA ASP A 86 -0.38 0.17 -3.89
C ASP A 86 0.14 -1.26 -4.08
N LEU A 87 0.64 -1.86 -2.99
CA LEU A 87 1.27 -3.18 -2.99
C LEU A 87 0.33 -4.32 -3.43
N ARG A 88 -0.98 -4.17 -3.25
CA ARG A 88 -1.96 -5.20 -3.60
C ARG A 88 -2.27 -5.20 -5.10
N SER A 89 -2.46 -4.02 -5.70
CA SER A 89 -2.78 -3.90 -7.13
C SER A 89 -1.55 -3.81 -8.03
N GLY A 90 -0.39 -3.41 -7.49
CA GLY A 90 0.82 -3.12 -8.26
C GLY A 90 0.76 -1.78 -8.99
N LYS A 91 -0.26 -0.97 -8.73
CA LYS A 91 -0.52 0.29 -9.42
C LYS A 91 0.00 1.47 -8.62
N MET A 92 0.49 2.48 -9.33
CA MET A 92 0.85 3.74 -8.70
C MET A 92 -0.36 4.64 -8.58
N TYR A 93 -0.40 5.40 -7.50
CA TYR A 93 -1.38 6.46 -7.29
C TYR A 93 -0.68 7.72 -6.78
N ARG A 94 -1.24 8.87 -7.12
CA ARG A 94 -0.77 10.14 -6.59
C ARG A 94 -1.15 10.24 -5.12
N ARG A 95 -0.14 10.36 -4.26
CA ARG A 95 -0.34 10.64 -2.84
C ARG A 95 -0.80 12.09 -2.66
N HIS A 96 0.01 13.03 -3.16
CA HIS A 96 -0.24 14.46 -3.04
C HIS A 96 0.58 15.24 -4.06
N GLN A 97 0.23 16.50 -4.25
CA GLN A 97 1.01 17.45 -5.02
C GLN A 97 1.95 18.20 -4.06
N PHE A 98 3.22 18.39 -4.45
CA PHE A 98 4.12 19.24 -3.68
C PHE A 98 3.75 20.71 -3.86
N CYS A 99 3.76 21.43 -2.75
CA CYS A 99 3.57 22.87 -2.66
C CYS A 99 4.68 23.47 -1.80
N ASP A 100 4.76 24.80 -1.80
CA ASP A 100 5.66 25.52 -0.91
C ASP A 100 5.25 25.32 0.55
N GLN A 101 6.23 25.02 1.40
CA GLN A 101 6.03 24.81 2.82
C GLN A 101 7.25 25.24 3.62
N LYS A 102 7.01 25.80 4.80
CA LYS A 102 8.05 26.06 5.81
C LYS A 102 8.40 24.78 6.57
N ASP A 103 9.61 24.70 7.09
CA ASP A 103 10.00 23.63 7.99
C ASP A 103 9.14 23.62 9.27
N VAL A 104 8.38 22.54 9.49
CA VAL A 104 7.57 22.38 10.70
C VAL A 104 8.42 22.34 11.98
N TRP A 105 9.69 21.95 11.86
CA TRP A 105 10.63 21.92 12.99
C TRP A 105 11.27 23.28 13.27
N LYS A 106 11.06 24.29 12.41
CA LYS A 106 11.64 25.63 12.50
C LYS A 106 13.18 25.64 12.59
N LYS A 107 13.85 24.62 12.00
CA LYS A 107 15.32 24.49 11.98
C LYS A 107 15.94 24.97 10.68
N TYR A 108 15.18 24.94 9.59
CA TYR A 108 15.58 25.47 8.30
C TYR A 108 14.74 26.70 7.95
N SER A 109 15.39 27.81 7.63
CA SER A 109 14.74 29.11 7.39
C SER A 109 14.17 29.24 5.97
N GLY A 110 14.71 28.49 5.00
CA GLY A 110 14.26 28.53 3.62
C GLY A 110 12.95 27.77 3.37
N ASN A 111 12.41 27.99 2.18
CA ASN A 111 11.20 27.32 1.70
C ASN A 111 11.51 25.93 1.13
N ILE A 112 10.64 24.97 1.42
CA ILE A 112 10.76 23.57 0.97
C ILE A 112 9.76 23.39 -0.18
N TYR A 113 10.24 23.09 -1.38
CA TYR A 113 9.38 23.12 -2.57
C TYR A 113 9.28 21.77 -3.30
N ARG A 114 10.42 21.22 -3.75
CA ARG A 114 10.48 20.03 -4.59
C ARG A 114 11.54 19.06 -4.09
N PRO A 115 11.39 17.76 -4.39
CA PRO A 115 12.34 16.75 -3.94
C PRO A 115 13.74 17.03 -4.52
N PRO A 116 14.78 17.16 -3.67
CA PRO A 116 16.17 17.39 -4.12
C PRO A 116 16.84 16.11 -4.63
N TYR A 117 16.14 14.98 -4.57
CA TYR A 117 16.59 13.65 -4.96
C TYR A 117 15.42 12.89 -5.60
N THR A 118 15.73 11.77 -6.25
CA THR A 118 14.72 10.85 -6.75
C THR A 118 14.30 9.88 -5.63
N GLU A 119 13.00 9.70 -5.41
CA GLU A 119 12.47 8.67 -4.52
C GLU A 119 12.08 7.40 -5.29
N GLY A 120 12.18 6.26 -4.60
CA GLY A 120 11.68 4.99 -5.09
C GLY A 120 11.62 3.92 -4.02
N PHE A 121 11.45 2.68 -4.47
CA PHE A 121 11.50 1.49 -3.62
C PHE A 121 12.36 0.40 -4.23
N VAL A 122 12.86 -0.48 -3.37
CA VAL A 122 13.54 -1.72 -3.76
C VAL A 122 12.50 -2.82 -4.00
N PRO A 123 12.43 -3.43 -5.21
CA PRO A 123 11.51 -4.52 -5.49
C PRO A 123 11.68 -5.69 -4.53
N ARG A 124 10.58 -6.36 -4.16
CA ARG A 124 10.51 -7.54 -3.29
C ARG A 124 11.06 -7.38 -1.88
N LEU A 125 11.50 -6.20 -1.49
CA LEU A 125 12.04 -5.94 -0.16
C LEU A 125 11.06 -5.08 0.63
N LEU A 126 10.50 -5.63 1.69
CA LEU A 126 9.78 -4.86 2.69
C LEU A 126 10.73 -4.35 3.77
N ASP A 127 10.40 -3.22 4.35
CA ASP A 127 11.10 -2.65 5.51
C ASP A 127 10.51 -3.11 6.84
N GLN A 128 11.00 -2.51 7.94
CA GLN A 128 10.61 -2.83 9.32
C GLN A 128 9.13 -2.51 9.60
N LEU A 129 8.49 -1.66 8.79
CA LEU A 129 7.07 -1.32 8.90
C LEU A 129 6.20 -2.16 7.95
N GLY A 130 6.82 -3.11 7.23
CA GLY A 130 6.16 -3.98 6.28
C GLY A 130 5.68 -3.25 5.03
N THR A 131 6.32 -2.14 4.65
CA THR A 131 6.08 -1.39 3.42
C THR A 131 7.26 -1.56 2.46
N PRO A 132 7.15 -1.24 1.16
CA PRO A 132 8.30 -1.32 0.26
C PRO A 132 9.49 -0.52 0.81
N GLN A 133 10.68 -1.13 0.79
CA GLN A 133 11.91 -0.53 1.30
C GLN A 133 12.22 0.75 0.52
N LYS A 134 12.07 1.89 1.20
CA LYS A 134 12.29 3.22 0.63
C LYS A 134 13.77 3.43 0.31
N ILE A 135 14.02 4.04 -0.84
CA ILE A 135 15.35 4.48 -1.27
C ILE A 135 15.25 5.88 -1.86
N ILE A 136 16.23 6.72 -1.54
CA ILE A 136 16.43 8.04 -2.15
C ILE A 136 17.74 8.01 -2.94
N VAL A 137 17.72 8.56 -4.16
CA VAL A 137 18.83 8.48 -5.11
C VAL A 137 19.20 9.87 -5.61
N PHE A 138 20.48 10.22 -5.46
CA PHE A 138 21.06 11.47 -5.97
C PHE A 138 21.66 11.26 -7.37
N GLY A 139 21.41 12.23 -8.26
CA GLY A 139 21.83 12.21 -9.65
C GLY A 139 21.01 13.21 -10.48
N LYS A 140 21.55 13.69 -11.60
CA LYS A 140 20.80 14.49 -12.57
C LYS A 140 19.84 13.62 -13.38
N ASN A 141 18.65 14.13 -13.67
CA ASN A 141 17.57 13.41 -14.37
C ASN A 141 18.04 12.73 -15.68
N ARG A 142 18.95 13.36 -16.42
CA ARG A 142 19.49 12.82 -17.68
C ARG A 142 20.24 11.49 -17.55
N TYR A 143 20.70 11.10 -16.36
CA TYR A 143 21.40 9.83 -16.12
C TYR A 143 20.46 8.70 -15.66
N PHE A 144 19.19 9.02 -15.38
CA PHE A 144 18.18 8.03 -15.02
C PHE A 144 17.43 7.54 -16.25
N GLN A 145 16.76 6.40 -16.09
CA GLN A 145 15.67 6.02 -16.98
C GLN A 145 14.46 6.93 -16.78
N ASP A 146 13.70 7.11 -17.85
CA ASP A 146 12.54 8.00 -17.84
C ASP A 146 11.47 7.46 -16.88
N PHE A 147 10.80 8.38 -16.19
CA PHE A 147 9.78 8.05 -15.21
C PHE A 147 8.51 7.49 -15.88
N GLU A 148 8.04 6.35 -15.38
CA GLU A 148 6.84 5.66 -15.86
C GLU A 148 5.79 5.60 -14.75
N LEU A 149 4.54 5.93 -15.08
CA LEU A 149 3.40 5.76 -14.14
C LEU A 149 3.02 4.28 -13.93
N THR A 150 3.41 3.43 -14.88
CA THR A 150 3.24 1.97 -14.88
C THR A 150 4.62 1.34 -15.03
N PRO A 151 5.44 1.28 -13.96
CA PRO A 151 6.84 0.92 -14.09
C PRO A 151 7.01 -0.51 -14.57
N THR A 152 7.69 -0.68 -15.70
CA THR A 152 8.00 -2.00 -16.28
C THR A 152 9.46 -2.41 -16.05
N ARG A 153 10.26 -1.48 -15.53
CA ARG A 153 11.69 -1.60 -15.35
C ARG A 153 12.16 -1.09 -14.00
N SER A 154 13.27 -1.65 -13.55
CA SER A 154 14.07 -1.13 -12.44
C SER A 154 15.43 -0.68 -12.95
N GLN A 155 16.15 0.10 -12.15
CA GLN A 155 17.45 0.64 -12.52
C GLN A 155 18.43 0.49 -11.35
N ARG A 156 19.70 0.20 -11.67
CA ARG A 156 20.75 -0.13 -10.69
C ARG A 156 21.43 1.12 -10.16
N VAL A 157 21.56 1.22 -8.84
CA VAL A 157 22.21 2.34 -8.15
C VAL A 157 23.19 1.86 -7.09
N ARG A 158 24.15 2.71 -6.72
CA ARG A 158 25.09 2.43 -5.64
C ARG A 158 24.55 2.98 -4.32
N VAL A 159 24.36 2.12 -3.33
CA VAL A 159 24.03 2.55 -1.97
C VAL A 159 25.29 3.13 -1.32
N VAL A 160 25.16 4.31 -0.73
CA VAL A 160 26.26 5.01 -0.04
C VAL A 160 26.04 5.08 1.47
N GLY A 161 24.86 4.68 1.94
CA GLY A 161 24.51 4.58 3.35
C GLY A 161 23.00 4.55 3.54
N SER A 162 22.54 4.86 4.74
CA SER A 162 21.12 5.00 5.05
C SER A 162 20.91 5.93 6.22
N VAL A 163 19.69 6.47 6.33
CA VAL A 163 19.23 7.23 7.49
C VAL A 163 18.05 6.52 8.16
N LEU A 164 17.84 6.75 9.46
CA LEU A 164 16.64 6.29 10.14
C LEU A 164 15.57 7.40 10.08
N GLN A 165 14.52 7.16 9.31
CA GLN A 165 13.32 7.99 9.34
C GLN A 165 12.40 7.46 10.45
N GLN A 166 12.00 8.34 11.35
CA GLN A 166 11.07 8.03 12.42
C GLN A 166 9.74 8.75 12.20
N TYR A 167 8.64 8.04 12.44
CA TYR A 167 7.28 8.55 12.38
C TYR A 167 6.64 8.60 13.76
N CYS A 168 5.94 9.69 14.03
CA CYS A 168 5.15 9.89 15.24
C CYS A 168 3.67 9.93 14.88
N LYS A 169 2.89 8.97 15.42
CA LYS A 169 1.44 8.91 15.15
C LYS A 169 0.66 10.10 15.72
N SER A 170 1.07 10.62 16.87
CA SER A 170 0.43 11.77 17.52
C SER A 170 1.50 12.54 18.28
N PHE A 171 1.71 13.80 17.88
CA PHE A 171 2.71 14.67 18.49
C PHE A 171 2.16 15.34 19.77
N PRO A 172 2.98 15.51 20.83
CA PRO A 172 4.35 15.03 20.98
C PRO A 172 4.39 13.51 21.22
N CYS A 173 5.36 12.81 20.62
CA CYS A 173 5.59 11.39 20.88
C CYS A 173 6.19 11.19 22.28
N ARG A 174 5.31 11.08 23.28
CA ARG A 174 5.61 10.82 24.70
C ARG A 174 4.76 9.65 25.22
N GLY A 175 5.21 9.03 26.32
CA GLY A 175 4.50 7.95 26.99
C GLY A 175 4.26 6.73 26.10
N LYS A 176 2.99 6.39 25.84
CA LYS A 176 2.59 5.23 25.03
C LYS A 176 2.78 5.45 23.51
N ASN A 177 2.91 6.70 23.05
CA ASN A 177 3.19 7.02 21.65
C ASN A 177 4.70 6.97 21.40
N ARG A 178 5.16 5.91 20.71
CA ARG A 178 6.56 5.68 20.38
C ARG A 178 6.86 6.04 18.94
N TRP A 179 8.07 6.51 18.71
CA TRP A 179 8.62 6.70 17.37
C TRP A 179 8.75 5.36 16.65
N GLN A 180 8.04 5.23 15.53
CA GLN A 180 8.15 4.08 14.65
C GLN A 180 9.30 4.34 13.68
N SER A 181 10.29 3.46 13.65
CA SER A 181 11.51 3.66 12.86
C SER A 181 11.48 2.81 11.59
N ARG A 182 11.94 3.40 10.49
CA ARG A 182 12.25 2.68 9.26
C ARG A 182 13.61 3.10 8.72
N LEU A 183 14.26 2.19 8.03
CA LEU A 183 15.48 2.48 7.30
C LEU A 183 15.14 3.13 5.95
N VAL A 184 15.83 4.22 5.59
CA VAL A 184 15.76 4.81 4.25
C VAL A 184 17.13 4.68 3.61
N LEU A 185 17.24 3.87 2.56
CA LEU A 185 18.48 3.71 1.82
C LEU A 185 18.83 5.03 1.09
N VAL A 186 20.09 5.43 1.17
CA VAL A 186 20.62 6.60 0.48
C VAL A 186 21.59 6.10 -0.58
N ALA A 187 21.33 6.44 -1.83
CA ALA A 187 22.08 5.96 -2.98
C ALA A 187 22.44 7.10 -3.94
N VAL A 188 23.34 6.79 -4.86
CA VAL A 188 23.74 7.68 -5.95
C VAL A 188 23.64 6.97 -7.29
N ASN A 189 23.42 7.73 -8.35
CA ASN A 189 23.57 7.27 -9.72
C ASN A 189 25.08 7.20 -10.05
N PRO A 190 25.66 6.00 -10.28
CA PRO A 190 27.10 5.87 -10.49
C PRO A 190 27.57 6.43 -11.83
N PHE A 191 26.66 6.66 -12.79
CA PHE A 191 26.98 7.22 -14.11
C PHE A 191 26.92 8.75 -14.14
N ASP A 192 26.46 9.39 -13.06
CA ASP A 192 26.56 10.84 -12.92
C ASP A 192 27.98 11.21 -12.47
N PRO A 193 28.75 11.98 -13.27
CA PRO A 193 30.12 12.36 -12.91
C PRO A 193 30.24 13.06 -11.55
N THR A 194 29.18 13.76 -11.10
CA THR A 194 29.17 14.40 -9.78
C THR A 194 29.20 13.38 -8.64
N PHE A 195 28.67 12.17 -8.86
CA PHE A 195 28.52 11.14 -7.83
C PHE A 195 29.31 9.85 -8.08
N GLU A 196 30.02 9.74 -9.19
CA GLU A 196 30.80 8.56 -9.59
C GLU A 196 31.74 8.07 -8.49
N ARG A 197 32.42 8.99 -7.79
CA ARG A 197 33.40 8.70 -6.72
C ARG A 197 32.80 8.68 -5.31
N ILE A 198 31.47 8.74 -5.19
CA ILE A 198 30.79 8.76 -3.90
C ILE A 198 30.44 7.34 -3.48
N HIS A 199 31.06 6.89 -2.40
CA HIS A 199 30.89 5.55 -1.83
C HIS A 199 30.33 5.58 -0.40
N HIS A 200 30.32 6.76 0.24
CA HIS A 200 29.87 6.92 1.61
C HIS A 200 28.95 8.13 1.79
N ILE A 201 27.93 8.02 2.65
CA ILE A 201 26.96 9.07 2.92
C ILE A 201 27.63 10.36 3.42
N ASN A 202 28.70 10.25 4.21
CA ASN A 202 29.49 11.40 4.65
C ASN A 202 30.15 12.17 3.49
N GLN A 203 30.52 11.51 2.39
CA GLN A 203 31.03 12.18 1.19
C GLN A 203 29.91 12.90 0.46
N LEU A 204 28.76 12.24 0.30
CA LEU A 204 27.57 12.83 -0.31
C LEU A 204 27.16 14.13 0.41
N ARG A 205 27.16 14.11 1.75
CA ARG A 205 26.81 15.25 2.61
C ARG A 205 27.67 16.49 2.43
N LYS A 206 28.88 16.35 1.86
CA LYS A 206 29.78 17.48 1.56
C LYS A 206 29.46 18.16 0.23
N ILE A 207 28.70 17.50 -0.64
CA ILE A 207 28.46 17.95 -2.03
C ILE A 207 27.01 18.44 -2.19
N VAL A 208 26.07 17.85 -1.46
CA VAL A 208 24.66 18.25 -1.50
C VAL A 208 24.32 19.14 -0.31
N ASP A 209 23.31 20.01 -0.46
CA ASP A 209 22.71 20.75 0.65
C ASP A 209 22.00 19.76 1.60
N TRP A 210 22.77 19.17 2.51
CA TRP A 210 22.26 18.20 3.45
C TRP A 210 21.23 18.78 4.43
N PRO A 211 21.39 20.01 4.96
CA PRO A 211 20.32 20.68 5.69
C PRO A 211 18.98 20.67 4.95
N TYR A 212 18.94 21.11 3.69
CA TYR A 212 17.72 21.08 2.88
C TYR A 212 17.22 19.65 2.65
N VAL A 213 18.11 18.70 2.32
CA VAL A 213 17.75 17.28 2.13
C VAL A 213 17.09 16.70 3.37
N LYS A 214 17.68 16.91 4.56
CA LYS A 214 17.14 16.42 5.83
C LYS A 214 15.77 17.02 6.07
N THR A 215 15.66 18.35 5.99
CA THR A 215 14.40 19.07 6.18
C THR A 215 13.33 18.58 5.20
N PHE A 216 13.70 18.33 3.93
CA PHE A 216 12.79 17.76 2.95
C PHE A 216 12.33 16.35 3.34
N ILE A 217 13.20 15.45 3.81
CA ILE A 217 12.78 14.12 4.29
C ILE A 217 11.78 14.24 5.47
N GLU A 218 12.01 15.18 6.38
CA GLU A 218 11.19 15.38 7.58
C GLU A 218 9.82 16.02 7.30
N ASN A 219 9.66 16.72 6.17
CA ASN A 219 8.43 17.41 5.80
C ASN A 219 7.70 16.77 4.60
N SER A 220 8.39 16.06 3.70
CA SER A 220 7.85 15.60 2.41
C SER A 220 6.77 14.53 2.47
N ASP A 221 6.63 13.83 3.60
CA ASP A 221 5.59 12.83 3.81
C ASP A 221 4.36 13.40 4.53
N GLY A 222 4.33 14.72 4.78
CA GLY A 222 3.24 15.44 5.44
C GLY A 222 3.53 15.77 6.90
N ARG A 223 2.64 16.55 7.50
CA ARG A 223 2.63 16.92 8.93
C ARG A 223 1.24 16.69 9.51
N HIS A 224 1.12 16.68 10.84
CA HIS A 224 -0.18 16.57 11.50
C HIS A 224 -0.95 17.87 11.33
N ILE A 225 -2.11 17.82 10.68
CA ILE A 225 -2.95 18.99 10.35
C ILE A 225 -4.35 18.94 11.00
N SER A 226 -4.57 18.03 11.95
CA SER A 226 -5.85 17.88 12.65
C SER A 226 -6.11 18.96 13.70
N GLY A 227 -5.07 19.71 14.12
CA GLY A 227 -5.15 20.76 15.13
C GLY A 227 -5.27 22.18 14.56
N LYS A 228 -5.22 23.19 15.45
CA LYS A 228 -5.14 24.61 15.05
C LYS A 228 -3.81 24.94 14.38
N GLU A 229 -2.75 24.30 14.84
CA GLU A 229 -1.39 24.45 14.31
C GLU A 229 -0.89 23.12 13.77
N ASP A 230 -0.04 23.21 12.75
CA ASP A 230 0.61 22.04 12.20
C ASP A 230 1.71 21.55 13.12
N THR A 231 1.78 20.23 13.36
CA THR A 231 2.84 19.65 14.20
C THR A 231 3.66 18.58 13.48
N PRO A 232 4.92 18.35 13.90
CA PRO A 232 5.80 17.44 13.18
C PRO A 232 5.34 15.98 13.25
N ALA A 233 5.36 15.28 12.11
CA ALA A 233 5.06 13.85 12.01
C ALA A 233 6.32 13.00 11.81
N TYR A 234 7.34 13.51 11.12
CA TYR A 234 8.55 12.76 10.78
C TYR A 234 9.82 13.46 11.28
N ARG A 235 10.82 12.66 11.63
CA ARG A 235 12.19 13.12 11.90
C ARG A 235 13.22 12.16 11.33
N VAL A 236 14.41 12.65 11.06
CA VAL A 236 15.56 11.85 10.61
C VAL A 236 16.64 11.85 11.67
N ILE A 237 17.10 10.64 12.05
CA ILE A 237 18.18 10.46 13.02
C ILE A 237 19.26 9.52 12.47
N GLY A 238 20.49 9.81 12.88
CA GLY A 238 21.66 8.97 12.60
C GLY A 238 21.99 8.81 11.12
N ASN A 239 23.15 8.22 10.87
CA ASN A 239 23.55 7.69 9.58
C ASN A 239 24.12 6.29 9.80
N ILE A 240 23.92 5.41 8.82
CA ILE A 240 24.47 4.06 8.82
C ILE A 240 25.34 3.93 7.57
N GLY A 241 26.49 3.27 7.73
CA GLY A 241 27.46 3.05 6.66
C GLY A 241 26.93 2.18 5.52
N PRO A 242 27.54 2.27 4.32
CA PRO A 242 27.05 1.65 3.09
C PRO A 242 26.83 0.14 3.21
N LYS A 243 27.78 -0.59 3.79
CA LYS A 243 27.72 -2.06 3.94
C LYS A 243 26.61 -2.47 4.91
N GLU A 244 26.58 -1.82 6.07
CA GLU A 244 25.59 -2.06 7.11
C GLU A 244 24.18 -1.70 6.64
N SER A 245 24.02 -0.69 5.78
CA SER A 245 22.73 -0.30 5.21
C SER A 245 22.10 -1.42 4.40
N LEU A 246 22.84 -2.02 3.45
CA LEU A 246 22.33 -3.14 2.66
C LEU A 246 22.06 -4.36 3.53
N VAL A 247 22.99 -4.73 4.42
CA VAL A 247 22.81 -5.85 5.34
C VAL A 247 21.57 -5.66 6.22
N ASN A 248 21.42 -4.50 6.87
CA ASN A 248 20.29 -4.21 7.75
C ASN A 248 18.95 -4.13 6.99
N SER A 249 18.93 -3.58 5.78
CA SER A 249 17.69 -3.53 4.97
C SER A 249 17.19 -4.93 4.63
N ILE A 250 18.08 -5.85 4.29
CA ILE A 250 17.74 -7.24 3.95
C ILE A 250 17.41 -8.05 5.20
N SER A 251 18.20 -7.93 6.27
CA SER A 251 18.07 -8.78 7.47
C SER A 251 16.96 -8.35 8.42
N LYS A 252 16.70 -7.03 8.53
CA LYS A 252 15.61 -6.48 9.37
C LYS A 252 14.32 -6.25 8.59
N GLY A 253 14.39 -6.35 7.27
CA GLY A 253 13.24 -6.30 6.37
C GLY A 253 12.71 -7.70 6.05
N HIS A 254 11.95 -7.79 4.96
CA HIS A 254 11.53 -9.08 4.39
C HIS A 254 11.77 -9.11 2.88
N LEU A 255 12.75 -9.91 2.45
CA LEU A 255 13.03 -10.13 1.03
C LEU A 255 12.25 -11.35 0.53
N PHE A 256 11.26 -11.10 -0.32
CA PHE A 256 10.45 -12.17 -0.90
C PHE A 256 11.25 -13.05 -1.87
N LYS A 257 11.25 -14.35 -1.60
CA LYS A 257 11.80 -15.36 -2.53
C LYS A 257 10.78 -15.75 -3.58
N PHE A 258 11.21 -16.15 -4.78
CA PHE A 258 10.30 -16.56 -5.87
C PHE A 258 9.33 -17.69 -5.46
N LYS A 259 9.82 -18.71 -4.76
CA LYS A 259 8.99 -19.83 -4.26
C LYS A 259 7.91 -19.32 -3.29
N GLU A 260 8.29 -18.43 -2.38
CA GLU A 260 7.39 -17.81 -1.41
C GLU A 260 6.29 -16.99 -2.11
N LEU A 261 6.65 -16.20 -3.11
CA LEU A 261 5.68 -15.42 -3.91
C LEU A 261 4.62 -16.32 -4.56
N LYS A 262 5.04 -17.42 -5.21
CA LYS A 262 4.11 -18.37 -5.84
C LYS A 262 3.15 -18.99 -4.82
N VAL A 263 3.67 -19.38 -3.66
CA VAL A 263 2.88 -19.98 -2.57
C VAL A 263 1.90 -18.97 -1.99
N LEU A 264 2.35 -17.75 -1.67
CA LEU A 264 1.52 -16.66 -1.16
C LEU A 264 0.34 -16.38 -2.08
N ARG A 265 0.61 -16.16 -3.37
CA ARG A 265 -0.43 -15.85 -4.37
C ARG A 265 -1.45 -16.97 -4.49
N ASN A 266 -0.98 -18.20 -4.73
CA ASN A 266 -1.86 -19.33 -5.00
C ASN A 266 -2.72 -19.69 -3.77
N SER A 267 -2.15 -19.62 -2.56
CA SER A 267 -2.90 -19.79 -1.33
C SER A 267 -3.97 -18.73 -1.15
N CYS A 268 -3.64 -17.46 -1.39
CA CYS A 268 -4.59 -16.37 -1.22
C CYS A 268 -5.74 -16.48 -2.21
N HIS A 269 -5.48 -16.84 -3.46
CA HIS A 269 -6.55 -17.10 -4.44
C HIS A 269 -7.47 -18.23 -3.98
N LYS A 270 -6.90 -19.40 -3.65
CA LYS A 270 -7.68 -20.54 -3.11
C LYS A 270 -8.50 -20.14 -1.87
N PHE A 271 -7.94 -19.30 -1.00
CA PHE A 271 -8.64 -18.78 0.17
C PHE A 271 -9.79 -17.83 -0.17
N TYR A 272 -9.59 -16.93 -1.13
CA TYR A 272 -10.64 -16.04 -1.59
C TYR A 272 -11.78 -16.82 -2.23
N ASP A 273 -11.48 -17.88 -2.98
CA ASP A 273 -12.50 -18.79 -3.54
C ASP A 273 -13.28 -19.50 -2.43
N HIS A 274 -12.60 -19.98 -1.38
CA HIS A 274 -13.24 -20.56 -0.21
C HIS A 274 -14.18 -19.58 0.51
N ILE A 275 -13.73 -18.34 0.77
CA ILE A 275 -14.56 -17.32 1.42
C ILE A 275 -15.79 -17.02 0.54
N TRP A 276 -15.56 -16.83 -0.76
CA TRP A 276 -16.60 -16.44 -1.69
C TRP A 276 -17.64 -17.54 -1.88
N SER A 277 -17.22 -18.79 -2.05
CA SER A 277 -18.13 -19.95 -2.15
C SER A 277 -18.96 -20.15 -0.89
N SER A 278 -18.39 -19.97 0.29
CA SER A 278 -19.12 -20.05 1.56
C SER A 278 -20.21 -18.98 1.66
N VAL A 279 -19.89 -17.76 1.24
CA VAL A 279 -20.83 -16.63 1.20
C VAL A 279 -21.96 -16.87 0.20
N GLU A 280 -21.64 -17.43 -0.97
CA GLU A 280 -22.62 -17.81 -1.97
C GLU A 280 -23.56 -18.90 -1.50
N GLU A 281 -23.05 -19.90 -0.78
CA GLU A 281 -23.85 -20.96 -0.21
C GLU A 281 -24.86 -20.40 0.80
N ILE A 282 -24.44 -19.50 1.69
CA ILE A 282 -25.32 -18.84 2.66
C ILE A 282 -26.45 -18.08 1.93
N ARG A 283 -26.10 -17.32 0.89
CA ARG A 283 -27.08 -16.57 0.08
C ARG A 283 -28.05 -17.50 -0.65
N LYS A 284 -27.55 -18.59 -1.21
CA LYS A 284 -28.35 -19.62 -1.91
C LYS A 284 -29.32 -20.30 -0.94
N LYS A 285 -28.85 -20.76 0.23
CA LYS A 285 -29.69 -21.36 1.28
C LYS A 285 -30.79 -20.41 1.71
N LYS A 286 -30.46 -19.14 1.96
CA LYS A 286 -31.45 -18.12 2.31
C LYS A 286 -32.51 -17.93 1.21
N ARG A 287 -32.11 -17.91 -0.07
CA ARG A 287 -33.04 -17.80 -1.20
C ARG A 287 -33.96 -19.02 -1.30
N LEU A 288 -33.41 -20.22 -1.10
CA LEU A 288 -34.17 -21.47 -1.19
C LEU A 288 -35.15 -21.62 -0.03
N ASN A 289 -34.75 -21.27 1.20
CA ASN A 289 -35.65 -21.23 2.35
C ASN A 289 -36.83 -20.26 2.11
N LYS A 290 -36.59 -19.10 1.48
CA LYS A 290 -37.66 -18.17 1.08
C LYS A 290 -38.62 -18.74 0.02
N LEU A 291 -38.15 -19.69 -0.79
CA LEU A 291 -38.93 -20.36 -1.83
C LEU A 291 -39.55 -21.67 -1.34
N GLY A 292 -39.38 -22.03 -0.06
CA GLY A 292 -39.84 -23.32 0.48
C GLY A 292 -39.10 -24.55 -0.07
N LEU A 293 -37.93 -24.35 -0.69
CA LEU A 293 -37.15 -25.43 -1.33
C LEU A 293 -35.99 -25.87 -0.44
N SER A 294 -35.76 -27.19 -0.36
CA SER A 294 -34.61 -27.73 0.38
C SER A 294 -33.29 -27.57 -0.42
N PRO A 295 -32.25 -26.96 0.16
CA PRO A 295 -30.99 -26.75 -0.54
C PRO A 295 -30.17 -28.03 -0.70
N LYS A 296 -29.75 -28.34 -1.93
CA LYS A 296 -28.59 -29.23 -2.17
C LYS A 296 -27.33 -28.52 -1.69
N ILE A 297 -26.68 -29.11 -0.68
CA ILE A 297 -25.48 -28.59 0.01
C ILE A 297 -24.26 -28.74 -0.90
N ALA A 298 -23.43 -27.69 -1.00
CA ALA A 298 -22.13 -27.75 -1.66
C ALA A 298 -21.03 -27.86 -0.60
N HIS A 299 -20.00 -28.68 -0.84
CA HIS A 299 -18.98 -28.99 0.16
C HIS A 299 -17.73 -28.11 0.02
N ILE A 300 -17.27 -27.52 1.15
CA ILE A 300 -16.14 -26.59 1.23
C ILE A 300 -15.29 -26.95 2.47
N TRP A 301 -13.96 -27.10 2.35
CA TRP A 301 -13.06 -27.56 3.44
C TRP A 301 -11.79 -26.71 3.63
N ASP A 302 -11.15 -26.90 4.80
CA ASP A 302 -9.93 -26.23 5.28
C ASP A 302 -8.81 -27.25 5.62
N LYS A 303 -7.60 -27.14 5.02
CA LYS A 303 -6.40 -27.95 5.36
C LYS A 303 -5.37 -27.13 6.12
N LYS A 304 -4.60 -27.70 7.07
CA LYS A 304 -3.45 -27.04 7.74
C LYS A 304 -2.15 -27.22 6.93
N ASP A 305 -1.30 -26.20 6.85
CA ASP A 305 -0.07 -26.16 6.02
C ASP A 305 1.21 -25.92 6.86
N ALA A 306 2.36 -26.29 6.29
CA ALA A 306 3.70 -26.48 6.87
C ALA A 306 4.63 -25.26 6.79
N LEU A 307 4.10 -24.07 6.49
CA LEU A 307 4.81 -22.82 6.76
C LEU A 307 4.39 -22.36 8.14
N SER A 308 5.35 -22.08 9.00
CA SER A 308 5.17 -21.49 10.33
C SER A 308 4.25 -20.25 10.27
N GLY A 309 2.95 -20.53 10.34
CA GLY A 309 1.78 -19.66 10.51
C GLY A 309 1.50 -18.58 9.47
N ASN A 310 0.85 -18.86 8.32
CA ASN A 310 -0.30 -18.05 7.77
C ASN A 310 -0.71 -18.27 6.29
N VAL A 311 -0.41 -19.39 5.62
CA VAL A 311 -0.72 -19.54 4.18
C VAL A 311 -1.22 -20.97 3.93
N LEU A 312 -2.46 -21.20 3.47
CA LEU A 312 -2.98 -22.54 3.12
C LEU A 312 -3.23 -22.68 1.61
N SER A 313 -3.01 -23.85 1.05
CA SER A 313 -3.62 -24.23 -0.22
C SER A 313 -5.04 -24.78 0.04
N GLY A 314 -6.07 -24.27 -0.64
CA GLY A 314 -7.36 -24.95 -0.77
C GLY A 314 -7.35 -25.91 -1.98
N GLU A 315 -7.77 -27.15 -1.80
CA GLU A 315 -8.05 -28.11 -2.89
C GLU A 315 -9.42 -28.73 -2.66
N ILE A 316 -10.03 -29.19 -3.75
CA ILE A 316 -11.31 -29.89 -3.75
C ILE A 316 -10.96 -31.38 -3.83
N GLU A 317 -11.18 -32.13 -2.76
CA GLU A 317 -11.10 -33.60 -2.70
C GLU A 317 -12.37 -34.16 -2.03
N GLU A 318 -12.65 -35.45 -2.23
CA GLU A 318 -13.78 -36.18 -1.63
C GLU A 318 -13.62 -36.35 -0.12
N VAL A 319 -14.70 -36.10 0.65
CA VAL A 319 -14.67 -36.00 2.12
C VAL A 319 -15.66 -36.93 2.82
N ARG A 320 -15.30 -37.33 4.05
CA ARG A 320 -16.08 -38.18 4.97
C ARG A 320 -17.35 -37.48 5.49
N LYS A 321 -18.44 -38.24 5.69
CA LYS A 321 -19.76 -37.74 6.13
C LYS A 321 -19.76 -36.86 7.41
N LYS A 322 -18.87 -37.12 8.37
CA LYS A 322 -18.84 -36.37 9.65
C LYS A 322 -18.43 -34.91 9.45
N ASP A 323 -17.49 -34.67 8.53
CA ASP A 323 -17.03 -33.32 8.25
C ASP A 323 -18.15 -32.55 7.57
N VAL A 324 -18.87 -33.16 6.61
CA VAL A 324 -19.98 -32.56 5.82
C VAL A 324 -21.01 -31.81 6.67
N ILE A 325 -21.35 -32.37 7.83
CA ILE A 325 -22.33 -31.79 8.75
C ILE A 325 -21.83 -30.46 9.34
N ASP A 326 -20.55 -30.36 9.69
CA ASP A 326 -19.93 -29.16 10.26
C ASP A 326 -19.90 -28.00 9.25
N THR A 327 -19.56 -28.25 7.98
CA THR A 327 -19.61 -27.21 6.93
C THR A 327 -21.04 -26.71 6.70
N SER A 328 -22.04 -27.60 6.69
CA SER A 328 -23.44 -27.20 6.54
C SER A 328 -23.90 -26.28 7.67
N ILE A 329 -23.50 -26.57 8.92
CA ILE A 329 -23.77 -25.74 10.09
C ILE A 329 -23.05 -24.39 9.97
N ARG A 330 -21.78 -24.38 9.56
CA ARG A 330 -20.99 -23.14 9.42
C ARG A 330 -21.56 -22.21 8.36
N THR A 331 -22.19 -22.73 7.31
CA THR A 331 -22.81 -21.93 6.24
C THR A 331 -24.33 -21.81 6.38
N SER A 332 -24.89 -22.11 7.56
CA SER A 332 -26.33 -21.99 7.83
C SER A 332 -26.78 -20.52 7.95
N ASP A 333 -25.98 -19.70 8.64
CA ASP A 333 -26.22 -18.27 8.85
C ASP A 333 -24.92 -17.47 8.78
N PHE A 334 -25.03 -16.22 8.32
CA PHE A 334 -23.85 -15.37 8.12
C PHE A 334 -23.12 -15.06 9.43
N SER A 335 -23.83 -14.93 10.55
CA SER A 335 -23.20 -14.68 11.84
C SER A 335 -22.37 -15.86 12.34
N ILE A 336 -22.86 -17.09 12.12
CA ILE A 336 -22.14 -18.32 12.46
C ILE A 336 -20.86 -18.41 11.61
N TYR A 337 -21.02 -18.24 10.29
CA TYR A 337 -19.90 -18.23 9.35
C TYR A 337 -18.85 -17.17 9.72
N PHE A 338 -19.28 -15.92 9.91
CA PHE A 338 -18.34 -14.82 10.15
C PHE A 338 -17.61 -14.96 11.48
N LYS A 339 -18.26 -15.43 12.55
CA LYS A 339 -17.60 -15.71 13.83
C LYS A 339 -16.53 -16.79 13.69
N HIS A 340 -16.82 -17.86 12.94
CA HIS A 340 -15.84 -18.89 12.62
C HIS A 340 -14.66 -18.33 11.80
N PHE A 341 -14.97 -17.61 10.72
CA PHE A 341 -13.98 -16.95 9.86
C PHE A 341 -13.09 -15.99 10.65
N TYR A 342 -13.68 -15.17 11.52
CA TYR A 342 -12.96 -14.22 12.34
C TYR A 342 -11.97 -14.91 13.27
N LYS A 343 -12.41 -15.98 13.94
CA LYS A 343 -11.59 -16.76 14.88
C LYS A 343 -10.41 -17.44 14.18
N ASN A 344 -10.65 -18.02 13.00
CA ASN A 344 -9.70 -18.95 12.38
C ASN A 344 -8.89 -18.33 11.23
N TYR A 345 -9.45 -17.35 10.51
CA TYR A 345 -8.88 -16.87 9.24
C TYR A 345 -8.60 -15.37 9.13
N ARG A 346 -8.96 -14.55 10.13
CA ARG A 346 -8.71 -13.10 10.13
C ARG A 346 -7.27 -12.72 9.79
N LYS A 347 -6.27 -13.33 10.47
CA LYS A 347 -4.85 -12.99 10.25
C LYS A 347 -4.43 -13.26 8.81
N ARG A 348 -4.85 -14.41 8.26
CA ARG A 348 -4.58 -14.80 6.89
C ARG A 348 -5.25 -13.87 5.88
N PHE A 349 -6.51 -13.51 6.12
CA PHE A 349 -7.23 -12.54 5.28
C PHE A 349 -6.49 -11.20 5.21
N LEU A 350 -6.02 -10.69 6.35
CA LEU A 350 -5.24 -9.45 6.41
C LEU A 350 -3.90 -9.56 5.64
N THR A 351 -3.21 -10.69 5.72
CA THR A 351 -2.00 -10.94 4.93
C THR A 351 -2.31 -10.96 3.43
N CYS A 352 -3.35 -11.69 3.02
CA CYS A 352 -3.75 -11.75 1.62
C CYS A 352 -4.16 -10.37 1.10
N GLN A 353 -4.99 -9.62 1.84
CA GLN A 353 -5.42 -8.27 1.45
C GLN A 353 -4.28 -7.25 1.41
N LYS A 354 -3.12 -7.55 2.00
CA LYS A 354 -1.92 -6.70 1.90
C LYS A 354 -1.16 -6.90 0.59
N PHE A 355 -1.16 -8.11 0.02
CA PHE A 355 -0.24 -8.50 -1.05
C PHE A 355 -0.91 -9.05 -2.31
N VAL A 356 -2.08 -9.66 -2.18
CA VAL A 356 -2.73 -10.43 -3.25
C VAL A 356 -4.16 -9.93 -3.45
N ARG A 357 -4.47 -9.58 -4.68
CA ARG A 357 -5.81 -9.17 -5.10
C ARG A 357 -6.81 -10.34 -5.01
N ASP A 358 -8.03 -10.07 -4.56
CA ASP A 358 -9.11 -11.07 -4.44
C ASP A 358 -10.02 -11.23 -5.66
N THR A 359 -10.19 -10.21 -6.48
CA THR A 359 -10.90 -10.33 -7.77
C THR A 359 -10.69 -9.10 -8.64
N SER A 360 -10.90 -9.26 -9.94
CA SER A 360 -11.07 -8.17 -10.88
C SER A 360 -12.49 -7.60 -10.86
N ILE A 361 -12.62 -6.27 -10.91
CA ILE A 361 -13.93 -5.59 -11.10
C ILE A 361 -14.60 -6.08 -12.40
N ASN A 362 -13.81 -6.38 -13.43
CA ASN A 362 -14.30 -6.81 -14.73
C ASN A 362 -14.75 -8.27 -14.71
N ALA A 363 -14.25 -9.08 -13.77
CA ALA A 363 -14.59 -10.50 -13.67
C ALA A 363 -15.79 -10.74 -12.77
N ASN A 364 -15.82 -10.14 -11.58
CA ASN A 364 -16.93 -10.31 -10.64
C ASN A 364 -17.07 -9.09 -9.71
N LYS A 365 -17.94 -8.15 -10.10
CA LYS A 365 -18.22 -6.93 -9.33
C LYS A 365 -18.73 -7.21 -7.91
N ARG A 366 -19.62 -8.19 -7.76
CA ARG A 366 -20.23 -8.50 -6.46
C ARG A 366 -19.21 -9.06 -5.47
N ARG A 367 -18.33 -9.94 -5.96
CA ARG A 367 -17.19 -10.47 -5.20
C ARG A 367 -16.25 -9.35 -4.75
N LEU A 368 -15.94 -8.41 -5.66
CA LEU A 368 -15.06 -7.29 -5.34
C LEU A 368 -15.63 -6.46 -4.19
N TRP A 369 -16.90 -6.06 -4.31
CA TRP A 369 -17.53 -5.22 -3.30
C TRP A 369 -17.65 -5.93 -1.97
N PHE A 370 -17.98 -7.22 -1.96
CA PHE A 370 -17.95 -8.03 -0.75
C PHE A 370 -16.58 -7.96 -0.04
N PHE A 371 -15.48 -8.18 -0.77
CA PHE A 371 -14.13 -8.11 -0.19
C PHE A 371 -13.72 -6.70 0.19
N SER A 372 -14.17 -5.66 -0.52
CA SER A 372 -13.95 -4.26 -0.14
C SER A 372 -14.59 -3.94 1.22
N TYR A 373 -15.83 -4.35 1.45
CA TYR A 373 -16.50 -4.17 2.75
C TYR A 373 -15.87 -5.01 3.86
N LEU A 374 -15.55 -6.27 3.56
CA LEU A 374 -14.86 -7.16 4.51
C LEU A 374 -13.51 -6.56 4.95
N THR A 375 -12.78 -5.97 4.02
CA THR A 375 -11.52 -5.27 4.31
C THR A 375 -11.75 -4.00 5.12
N SER A 376 -12.80 -3.23 4.83
CA SER A 376 -13.17 -2.03 5.59
C SER A 376 -13.46 -2.34 7.06
N PHE A 377 -14.17 -3.44 7.34
CA PHE A 377 -14.41 -3.91 8.70
C PHE A 377 -13.11 -4.11 9.48
N PHE A 378 -12.15 -4.84 8.90
CA PHE A 378 -10.86 -5.07 9.57
C PHE A 378 -9.97 -3.83 9.60
N ASN A 379 -10.11 -2.91 8.64
CA ASN A 379 -9.44 -1.62 8.67
C ASN A 379 -9.88 -0.80 9.88
N ALA A 380 -11.18 -0.77 10.21
CA ALA A 380 -11.68 -0.10 11.41
C ALA A 380 -11.09 -0.72 12.68
N GLU A 381 -11.07 -2.07 12.77
CA GLU A 381 -10.42 -2.75 13.90
C GLU A 381 -8.94 -2.40 14.06
N ARG A 382 -8.20 -2.37 12.95
CA ARG A 382 -6.75 -2.10 12.96
C ARG A 382 -6.43 -0.66 13.39
N LEU A 383 -7.35 0.27 13.15
CA LEU A 383 -7.26 1.65 13.62
C LEU A 383 -7.57 1.78 15.12
N GLY A 384 -8.05 0.70 15.77
CA GLY A 384 -8.33 0.66 17.20
C GLY A 384 -9.80 0.85 17.53
N TYR A 385 -10.71 0.62 16.58
CA TYR A 385 -12.15 0.60 16.85
C TYR A 385 -12.63 -0.82 17.13
N ILE A 386 -13.78 -0.93 17.79
CA ILE A 386 -14.48 -2.18 18.00
C ILE A 386 -15.97 -1.99 17.76
N TYR A 387 -16.61 -2.98 17.15
CA TYR A 387 -18.05 -2.95 16.94
C TYR A 387 -18.77 -3.51 18.19
N SER A 388 -19.68 -2.72 18.75
CA SER A 388 -20.57 -3.14 19.83
C SER A 388 -21.89 -3.60 19.23
N CYS A 389 -22.22 -4.89 19.33
CA CYS A 389 -23.44 -5.43 18.74
C CYS A 389 -24.70 -5.00 19.50
N SER A 390 -24.64 -4.89 20.82
CA SER A 390 -25.76 -4.36 21.62
C SER A 390 -26.08 -2.90 21.30
N ARG A 391 -25.06 -2.06 21.14
CA ARG A 391 -25.24 -0.63 20.76
C ARG A 391 -25.34 -0.42 19.24
N GLN A 392 -25.14 -1.48 18.47
CA GLN A 392 -25.11 -1.48 17.01
C GLN A 392 -24.22 -0.40 16.37
N THR A 393 -23.08 -0.09 17.00
CA THR A 393 -22.19 0.99 16.57
C THR A 393 -20.71 0.66 16.77
N TRP A 394 -19.84 1.34 16.00
CA TRP A 394 -18.40 1.29 16.20
C TRP A 394 -17.98 2.31 17.27
N ILE A 395 -17.20 1.86 18.24
CA ILE A 395 -16.65 2.70 19.31
C ILE A 395 -15.13 2.59 19.30
N GLU A 396 -14.46 3.64 19.75
CA GLU A 396 -13.01 3.56 19.99
C GLU A 396 -12.72 2.54 21.09
N ASN A 397 -11.72 1.70 20.89
CA ASN A 397 -11.28 0.70 21.85
C ASN A 397 -10.02 1.20 22.56
N PRO A 398 -10.12 1.82 23.75
CA PRO A 398 -8.99 2.49 24.37
C PRO A 398 -7.85 1.53 24.73
N MET A 399 -6.63 2.05 24.74
CA MET A 399 -5.42 1.32 25.12
C MET A 399 -5.17 1.45 26.63
N LEU A 400 -5.20 0.32 27.34
CA LEU A 400 -4.90 0.23 28.76
C LEU A 400 -3.42 0.53 29.06
N ALA A 401 -3.08 0.73 30.34
CA ALA A 401 -1.71 0.99 30.78
C ALA A 401 -0.72 -0.11 30.35
N ASN A 402 -1.17 -1.37 30.39
CA ASN A 402 -0.39 -2.55 29.99
C ASN A 402 -0.21 -2.72 28.46
N GLY A 403 -0.64 -1.74 27.65
CA GLY A 403 -0.53 -1.80 26.18
C GLY A 403 -1.52 -2.76 25.51
N LYS A 404 -2.45 -3.38 26.24
CA LYS A 404 -3.56 -4.13 25.66
C LYS A 404 -4.76 -3.21 25.44
N ARG A 405 -5.59 -3.54 24.45
CA ARG A 405 -6.89 -2.87 24.23
C ARG A 405 -7.87 -3.29 25.34
N MET A 406 -8.73 -2.37 25.76
CA MET A 406 -9.74 -2.61 26.80
C MET A 406 -10.68 -3.76 26.46
N TYR A 407 -11.14 -3.79 25.21
CA TYR A 407 -12.10 -4.78 24.74
C TYR A 407 -11.45 -5.79 23.79
N GLY A 408 -11.75 -7.08 23.99
CA GLY A 408 -11.35 -8.14 23.08
C GLY A 408 -12.36 -8.28 21.94
N HIS A 409 -11.89 -8.23 20.68
CA HIS A 409 -12.76 -8.34 19.50
C HIS A 409 -13.59 -9.63 19.46
N LYS A 410 -12.96 -10.79 19.74
CA LYS A 410 -13.65 -12.10 19.75
C LYS A 410 -14.84 -12.14 20.72
N ARG A 411 -14.70 -11.51 21.90
CA ARG A 411 -15.77 -11.47 22.91
C ARG A 411 -16.94 -10.61 22.44
N ASN A 412 -16.65 -9.46 21.84
CA ASN A 412 -17.69 -8.56 21.34
C ASN A 412 -18.44 -9.10 20.13
N LEU A 413 -17.80 -9.98 19.34
CA LEU A 413 -18.44 -10.64 18.20
C LEU A 413 -19.27 -11.88 18.58
N ALA A 414 -19.16 -12.40 19.81
CA ALA A 414 -19.75 -13.69 20.19
C ALA A 414 -21.28 -13.71 20.02
N ASN A 415 -21.96 -12.64 20.43
CA ASN A 415 -23.42 -12.58 20.47
C ASN A 415 -24.04 -11.84 19.29
N CYS A 416 -23.24 -11.41 18.31
CA CYS A 416 -23.76 -10.64 17.18
C CYS A 416 -24.66 -11.50 16.28
N THR A 417 -25.79 -10.95 15.89
CA THR A 417 -26.68 -11.50 14.88
C THR A 417 -26.22 -11.13 13.47
N SER A 418 -26.77 -11.78 12.44
CA SER A 418 -26.48 -11.43 11.03
C SER A 418 -26.83 -9.97 10.71
N ARG A 419 -27.92 -9.45 11.28
CA ARG A 419 -28.36 -8.06 11.10
C ARG A 419 -27.36 -7.06 11.70
N GLU A 420 -26.85 -7.32 12.90
CA GLU A 420 -25.86 -6.46 13.57
C GLU A 420 -24.53 -6.50 12.82
N LEU A 421 -24.12 -7.68 12.36
CA LEU A 421 -22.92 -7.81 11.54
C LEU A 421 -23.06 -7.06 10.21
N ASP A 422 -24.19 -7.18 9.51
CA ASP A 422 -24.44 -6.41 8.28
C ASP A 422 -24.27 -4.91 8.50
N ARG A 423 -24.86 -4.38 9.59
CA ARG A 423 -24.73 -2.97 9.95
C ARG A 423 -23.28 -2.59 10.25
N SER A 424 -22.53 -3.48 10.88
CA SER A 424 -21.10 -3.26 11.17
C SER A 424 -20.26 -3.09 9.90
N PHE A 425 -20.54 -3.86 8.83
CA PHE A 425 -19.80 -3.76 7.57
C PHE A 425 -20.04 -2.41 6.91
N ASP A 426 -21.29 -1.95 6.83
CA ASP A 426 -21.60 -0.67 6.21
C ASP A 426 -21.06 0.51 7.04
N MET A 427 -21.31 0.51 8.35
CA MET A 427 -20.81 1.55 9.26
C MET A 427 -19.28 1.61 9.36
N SER A 428 -18.56 0.54 9.00
CA SER A 428 -17.09 0.58 8.97
C SER A 428 -16.57 1.66 8.01
N ILE A 429 -17.30 1.94 6.93
CA ILE A 429 -16.97 3.01 5.98
C ILE A 429 -17.22 4.38 6.60
N THR A 430 -18.28 4.52 7.40
CA THR A 430 -18.56 5.74 8.17
C THR A 430 -17.43 6.06 9.14
N VAL A 431 -16.88 5.05 9.83
CA VAL A 431 -15.70 5.21 10.71
C VAL A 431 -14.51 5.75 9.90
N GLN A 432 -14.18 5.12 8.78
CA GLN A 432 -13.08 5.59 7.93
C GLN A 432 -13.33 7.03 7.43
N THR A 433 -14.58 7.35 7.11
CA THR A 433 -14.98 8.68 6.61
C THR A 433 -14.79 9.74 7.69
N GLY A 434 -15.25 9.48 8.92
CA GLY A 434 -15.02 10.39 10.05
C GLY A 434 -13.53 10.64 10.29
N LEU A 435 -12.72 9.58 10.33
CA LEU A 435 -11.27 9.67 10.49
C LEU A 435 -10.61 10.48 9.36
N PHE A 436 -11.04 10.28 8.12
CA PHE A 436 -10.56 11.05 6.98
C PHE A 436 -10.89 12.54 7.08
N ARG A 437 -12.14 12.87 7.43
CA ARG A 437 -12.57 14.27 7.59
C ARG A 437 -11.88 14.98 8.75
N SER A 438 -11.46 14.24 9.76
CA SER A 438 -10.71 14.76 10.91
C SER A 438 -9.18 14.72 10.75
N PHE A 439 -8.66 14.40 9.55
CA PHE A 439 -7.22 14.27 9.28
C PHE A 439 -6.50 13.28 10.20
N GLN A 440 -7.21 12.24 10.64
CA GLN A 440 -6.65 11.15 11.43
C GLN A 440 -6.24 9.98 10.53
N GLU A 441 -5.53 9.02 11.10
CA GLU A 441 -5.17 7.80 10.39
C GLU A 441 -6.41 7.04 9.90
N HIS A 442 -6.47 6.74 8.60
CA HIS A 442 -7.60 6.10 7.94
C HIS A 442 -7.15 5.25 6.75
N ASN A 443 -8.07 4.52 6.14
CA ASN A 443 -7.87 3.85 4.86
C ASN A 443 -8.84 4.47 3.87
N ARG A 444 -8.34 4.91 2.71
CA ARG A 444 -9.14 5.47 1.63
C ARG A 444 -9.29 4.43 0.52
N TYR A 445 -10.49 4.28 -0.02
CA TYR A 445 -10.69 3.44 -1.19
C TYR A 445 -10.46 4.26 -2.46
N ILE A 446 -9.62 3.76 -3.35
CA ILE A 446 -9.36 4.39 -4.65
C ILE A 446 -9.90 3.46 -5.73
N GLU A 447 -10.99 3.87 -6.38
CA GLU A 447 -11.45 3.23 -7.62
C GLU A 447 -10.58 3.66 -8.79
N TYR A 448 -10.37 4.96 -8.91
CA TYR A 448 -9.64 5.61 -9.98
C TYR A 448 -8.81 6.75 -9.41
N ASP A 449 -7.52 6.81 -9.77
CA ASP A 449 -6.65 7.92 -9.35
C ASP A 449 -6.88 9.15 -10.24
N GLU A 450 -7.69 10.07 -9.76
CA GLU A 450 -8.21 11.21 -10.52
C GLU A 450 -7.55 12.57 -10.21
N GLY A 451 -7.82 13.52 -11.10
CA GLY A 451 -7.38 14.91 -11.01
C GLY A 451 -6.05 15.19 -11.71
N SER A 452 -5.71 16.49 -11.81
CA SER A 452 -4.49 16.92 -12.51
C SER A 452 -3.22 16.30 -11.91
N GLY A 453 -2.38 15.71 -12.75
CA GLY A 453 -1.14 15.05 -12.35
C GLY A 453 -1.33 13.69 -11.65
N ALA A 454 -2.55 13.14 -11.62
CA ALA A 454 -2.81 11.79 -11.15
C ALA A 454 -2.34 10.74 -12.15
N THR A 455 -2.35 9.46 -11.76
CA THR A 455 -1.93 8.36 -12.64
C THR A 455 -3.00 7.93 -13.62
N HIS A 456 -4.26 8.32 -13.39
CA HIS A 456 -5.41 7.89 -14.20
C HIS A 456 -5.55 6.37 -14.28
N GLN A 457 -5.12 5.68 -13.23
CA GLN A 457 -5.23 4.23 -13.12
C GLN A 457 -6.44 3.82 -12.30
N LYS A 458 -7.11 2.74 -12.72
CA LYS A 458 -8.13 2.07 -11.92
C LYS A 458 -7.49 1.14 -10.89
N LEU A 459 -7.61 1.41 -9.59
CA LEU A 459 -6.97 0.67 -8.51
C LEU A 459 -7.89 -0.38 -7.88
N TYR A 460 -9.12 0.03 -7.50
CA TYR A 460 -10.07 -0.77 -6.72
C TYR A 460 -9.46 -1.34 -5.42
N SER A 461 -8.80 -0.47 -4.65
CA SER A 461 -8.02 -0.88 -3.47
C SER A 461 -8.15 0.11 -2.31
N TRP A 462 -8.10 -0.42 -1.09
CA TRP A 462 -7.97 0.37 0.14
C TRP A 462 -6.50 0.72 0.37
N VAL A 463 -6.17 2.01 0.35
CA VAL A 463 -4.83 2.51 0.66
C VAL A 463 -4.81 3.15 2.05
N ARG A 464 -3.81 2.78 2.86
CA ARG A 464 -3.62 3.36 4.20
C ARG A 464 -3.06 4.78 4.09
N SER A 465 -3.63 5.69 4.86
CA SER A 465 -3.17 7.06 5.05
C SER A 465 -2.95 7.35 6.53
N THR A 466 -1.88 8.06 6.86
CA THR A 466 -1.59 8.47 8.24
C THR A 466 -2.44 9.64 8.70
N GLY A 467 -3.18 10.30 7.80
CA GLY A 467 -3.86 11.57 8.09
C GLY A 467 -2.95 12.78 7.87
N ASP A 468 -1.62 12.58 7.91
CA ASP A 468 -0.65 13.63 7.60
C ASP A 468 -0.84 14.18 6.18
N GLY A 469 -0.77 15.49 6.06
CA GLY A 469 -0.96 16.20 4.80
C GLY A 469 -0.11 17.46 4.70
N TYR A 470 -0.33 18.20 3.63
CA TYR A 470 0.13 19.58 3.51
C TYR A 470 -1.04 20.52 3.75
N SER A 471 -0.79 21.59 4.48
CA SER A 471 -1.79 22.60 4.82
C SER A 471 -2.33 23.28 3.55
N CYS A 472 -1.48 23.44 2.54
CA CYS A 472 -1.84 23.92 1.20
C CYS A 472 -2.81 22.98 0.42
N ASP A 473 -2.88 21.70 0.78
CA ASP A 473 -3.63 20.67 0.05
C ASP A 473 -5.00 20.38 0.70
N ARG A 474 -5.32 21.06 1.81
CA ARG A 474 -6.55 20.85 2.60
C ARG A 474 -7.83 20.96 1.76
N LYS A 475 -7.91 21.96 0.87
CA LYS A 475 -9.05 22.15 -0.06
C LYS A 475 -9.27 20.97 -1.01
N ARG A 476 -8.21 20.27 -1.41
CA ARG A 476 -8.34 19.06 -2.25
C ARG A 476 -8.96 17.93 -1.43
N TYR A 477 -8.51 17.74 -0.19
CA TYR A 477 -9.05 16.71 0.72
C TYR A 477 -10.55 16.89 0.99
N GLU A 478 -11.06 18.12 1.05
CA GLU A 478 -12.49 18.39 1.23
C GLU A 478 -13.35 17.84 0.08
N LYS A 479 -12.86 17.92 -1.16
CA LYS A 479 -13.60 17.47 -2.37
C LYS A 479 -13.49 15.98 -2.64
N VAL A 480 -12.48 15.31 -2.08
CA VAL A 480 -12.22 13.90 -2.32
C VAL A 480 -13.19 13.04 -1.51
N SER A 481 -13.81 12.04 -2.16
CA SER A 481 -14.54 11.00 -1.45
C SER A 481 -13.61 9.91 -0.92
N LEU A 482 -13.92 9.38 0.27
CA LEU A 482 -13.21 8.26 0.87
C LEU A 482 -13.62 6.91 0.22
N PHE A 483 -14.90 6.78 -0.11
CA PHE A 483 -15.49 5.58 -0.69
C PHE A 483 -16.58 5.96 -1.71
N PRO A 484 -16.85 5.13 -2.72
CA PRO A 484 -17.90 5.40 -3.72
C PRO A 484 -19.26 5.63 -3.06
N GLN A 485 -20.07 6.54 -3.59
CA GLN A 485 -21.34 6.91 -2.98
C GLN A 485 -22.52 6.01 -3.41
N ASP A 486 -22.37 5.37 -4.56
CA ASP A 486 -23.35 4.51 -5.24
C ASP A 486 -23.25 3.03 -4.85
N ILE A 487 -22.23 2.67 -4.07
CA ILE A 487 -21.98 1.30 -3.64
C ILE A 487 -22.46 1.08 -2.21
N ASN A 488 -23.26 0.01 -2.02
CA ASN A 488 -23.85 -0.38 -0.72
C ASN A 488 -23.54 -1.84 -0.37
N TRP A 489 -23.48 -2.14 0.93
CA TRP A 489 -23.32 -3.52 1.41
C TRP A 489 -24.58 -4.35 1.10
N GLN A 490 -24.39 -5.56 0.58
CA GLN A 490 -25.49 -6.48 0.33
C GLN A 490 -25.77 -7.34 1.56
N SER A 491 -26.81 -6.98 2.32
CA SER A 491 -27.19 -7.60 3.60
C SER A 491 -27.52 -9.11 3.52
N PHE A 492 -27.15 -9.84 4.57
CA PHE A 492 -27.50 -11.23 4.84
C PHE A 492 -28.69 -11.38 5.82
N GLY A 493 -29.12 -10.32 6.50
CA GLY A 493 -30.15 -10.24 7.56
C GLY A 493 -31.60 -10.25 7.09
N GLU A 494 -32.13 -9.25 6.36
CA GLU A 494 -33.43 -9.27 5.62
C GLU A 494 -33.80 -7.93 4.93
N LYS A 495 -34.75 -8.04 3.96
CA LYS A 495 -35.38 -7.08 3.00
C LYS A 495 -34.67 -5.76 2.62
N GLY A 496 -34.35 -5.64 1.33
CA GLY A 496 -34.03 -4.40 0.63
C GLY A 496 -32.54 -4.04 0.60
N MET A 497 -32.08 -3.44 -0.50
CA MET A 497 -30.81 -2.70 -0.49
C MET A 497 -31.04 -1.48 0.41
N ARG A 498 -30.52 -1.50 1.65
CA ARG A 498 -30.43 -0.28 2.45
C ARG A 498 -29.41 0.65 1.81
N LYS A 499 -29.75 1.92 1.61
CA LYS A 499 -28.79 2.91 1.13
C LYS A 499 -27.96 3.35 2.33
N ARG A 500 -26.66 3.58 2.13
CA ARG A 500 -25.76 4.10 3.18
C ARG A 500 -26.27 5.42 3.79
N THR A 501 -27.02 6.20 3.02
CA THR A 501 -27.68 7.45 3.47
C THR A 501 -28.71 7.23 4.57
N ASP A 502 -29.28 6.03 4.67
CA ASP A 502 -30.35 5.70 5.61
C ASP A 502 -29.83 5.44 7.04
N ILE A 503 -28.49 5.48 7.24
CA ILE A 503 -27.82 5.25 8.53
C ILE A 503 -27.35 6.58 9.18
N ILE A 504 -27.44 7.69 8.44
CA ILE A 504 -26.99 9.03 8.90
C ILE A 504 -28.15 9.84 9.52
N GLN A 505 -29.38 9.34 9.46
CA GLN A 505 -30.51 9.78 10.30
C GLN A 505 -30.55 8.93 11.57
#